data_AF-A0AAU3DPD0-F1
#
_entry.id   AF-A0AAU3DPD0-F1
#
_cell.length_a   1.000
_cell.length_b   1.000
_cell.length_c   1.000
_cell.angle_alpha   90.00
_cell.angle_beta   90.00
_cell.angle_gamma   90.00
#
_symmetry.space_group_name_H-M   'P 1'
#
loop_
_entity.id
_entity.type
_entity.pdbx_description
1 polymer ?
#
loop_
_entity_poly.entity_id
_entity_poly.type
_entity_poly.pdbx_seq_one_letter_code
_entity_poly.pdbx_strand_id
1 'polypeptide(L)' 'MTRAEPPRPHLPMRPLWRCRACGAEWPCSPARLRLLREYEGCRVSLALYLVVMLNEAVQDAYRLGPDRR' A
#
# COMPACT_ATOMS: atom_id res chain seq x y z
N MET A 1 -18.47 18.64 20.69
CA MET A 1 -17.15 18.81 20.04
C MET A 1 -16.48 17.44 19.93
N THR A 2 -16.79 16.67 18.89
CA THR A 2 -16.05 15.43 18.59
C THR A 2 -14.77 15.83 17.86
N ARG A 3 -13.61 15.55 18.46
CA ARG A 3 -12.32 15.72 17.79
C ARG A 3 -12.31 14.76 16.60
N ALA A 4 -12.27 15.26 15.38
CA ALA A 4 -12.07 14.44 14.21
C ALA A 4 -10.71 13.74 14.35
N GLU A 5 -10.72 12.41 14.48
CA GLU A 5 -9.51 11.60 14.43
C GLU A 5 -8.80 11.90 13.09
N PRO A 6 -7.48 12.16 13.08
CA PRO A 6 -6.77 12.36 11.83
C PRO A 6 -6.96 11.13 10.93
N PRO A 7 -7.19 11.32 9.61
CA PRO A 7 -7.46 10.22 8.71
C PRO A 7 -6.31 9.21 8.74
N ARG A 8 -6.64 7.94 8.96
CA ARG A 8 -5.66 6.85 9.01
C ARG A 8 -4.86 6.82 7.69
N PRO A 9 -3.53 6.68 7.74
CA PRO A 9 -2.74 6.69 6.53
C PRO A 9 -3.03 5.45 5.68
N HIS A 10 -3.14 5.63 4.36
CA HIS A 10 -3.42 4.57 3.38
C HIS A 10 -2.16 3.72 3.09
N LEU A 11 -1.71 2.98 4.11
CA LEU A 11 -0.53 2.11 4.09
C LEU A 11 -0.88 0.67 3.73
N PRO A 12 0.05 -0.10 3.13
CA PRO A 12 -0.15 -1.52 2.89
C PRO A 12 -0.21 -2.29 4.22
N MET A 13 -1.10 -3.29 4.28
CA MET A 13 -1.21 -4.24 5.38
C MET A 13 -0.77 -5.62 4.90
N ARG A 14 0.35 -6.10 5.43
CA ARG A 14 0.84 -7.46 5.19
C ARG A 14 0.09 -8.48 6.06
N PRO A 15 -0.08 -9.73 5.61
CA PRO A 15 0.39 -10.31 4.34
C PRO A 15 -0.64 -10.20 3.20
N LEU A 16 -1.81 -9.60 3.43
CA LEU A 16 -2.91 -9.55 2.45
C LEU A 16 -2.77 -8.42 1.41
N TRP A 17 -1.84 -7.50 1.61
CA TRP A 17 -1.60 -6.35 0.73
C TRP A 17 -2.85 -5.50 0.46
N ARG A 18 -3.69 -5.37 1.49
CA ARG A 18 -4.83 -4.45 1.53
C ARG A 18 -4.46 -3.14 2.22
N CYS A 19 -5.21 -2.09 1.94
CA CYS A 19 -5.05 -0.80 2.58
C CYS A 19 -5.55 -0.85 4.03
N ARG A 20 -4.70 -0.44 5.00
CA ARG A 20 -5.07 -0.37 6.42
C ARG A 20 -6.23 0.60 6.71
N ALA A 21 -6.38 1.65 5.89
CA ALA A 21 -7.37 2.69 6.10
C ALA A 21 -8.75 2.33 5.50
N CYS A 22 -8.78 1.76 4.29
CA CYS A 22 -10.03 1.53 3.56
C CYS A 22 -10.30 0.07 3.16
N GLY A 23 -9.39 -0.87 3.41
CA GLY A 23 -9.57 -2.29 3.09
C GLY A 23 -9.47 -2.67 1.61
N ALA A 24 -9.45 -1.71 0.68
CA ALA A 24 -9.25 -1.96 -0.74
C ALA A 24 -7.84 -2.53 -1.03
N GLU A 25 -7.63 -3.11 -2.21
CA GLU A 25 -6.30 -3.55 -2.65
C GLU A 25 -5.32 -2.38 -2.64
N TRP A 26 -4.14 -2.63 -2.07
CA TRP A 26 -3.08 -1.64 -2.06
C TRP A 26 -2.21 -1.79 -3.32
N PRO A 27 -1.88 -0.70 -4.04
CA PRO A 27 -2.19 0.69 -3.71
C PRO A 27 -3.62 1.09 -4.13
N CYS A 28 -4.40 1.55 -3.14
CA CYS A 28 -5.73 2.13 -3.36
C CYS A 28 -5.63 3.58 -3.89
N SER A 29 -6.71 4.16 -4.41
CA SER A 29 -6.66 5.50 -5.04
C SER A 29 -6.02 6.60 -4.17
N PRO A 30 -6.35 6.73 -2.86
CA PRO A 30 -5.68 7.70 -2.00
C PRO A 30 -4.19 7.41 -1.77
N ALA A 31 -3.81 6.12 -1.68
CA ALA A 31 -2.40 5.74 -1.59
C ALA A 31 -1.63 6.11 -2.87
N ARG A 32 -2.23 5.89 -4.05
CA ARG A 32 -1.62 6.28 -5.34
C ARG A 32 -1.39 7.78 -5.41
N LEU A 33 -2.38 8.59 -5.05
CA LEU A 33 -2.26 10.05 -5.03
C LEU A 33 -1.17 10.51 -4.05
N ARG A 34 -1.11 9.92 -2.85
CA ARG A 34 -0.08 10.22 -1.86
C ARG A 34 1.31 9.89 -2.41
N LEU A 35 1.51 8.70 -2.97
CA LEU A 35 2.78 8.27 -3.54
C LEU A 35 3.22 9.15 -4.73
N LEU A 36 2.28 9.53 -5.60
CA LEU A 36 2.58 10.44 -6.71
C LEU A 36 3.04 11.82 -6.23
N ARG A 37 2.48 12.33 -5.13
CA ARG A 37 2.92 13.58 -4.50
C ARG A 37 4.25 13.43 -3.76
N GLU A 38 4.42 12.36 -2.99
CA GLU A 38 5.62 12.11 -2.18
C GLU A 38 6.88 11.93 -3.03
N TYR A 39 6.72 11.34 -4.22
CA TYR A 39 7.81 11.13 -5.19
C TYR A 39 7.75 12.09 -6.38
N GLU A 40 7.09 13.24 -6.22
CA GLU A 40 7.08 14.28 -7.25
C GLU A 40 8.53 14.70 -7.58
N GLY A 41 8.82 14.86 -8.87
CA GLY A 41 10.19 15.16 -9.34
C GLY A 41 11.13 13.95 -9.43
N CYS A 42 10.78 12.77 -8.90
CA CYS A 42 11.61 11.56 -9.04
C CYS A 42 10.77 10.28 -9.24
N ARG A 43 10.27 10.07 -10.47
CA ARG A 43 9.48 8.88 -10.82
C ARG A 43 10.25 7.56 -10.71
N VAL A 44 11.57 7.59 -10.89
CA VAL A 44 12.41 6.38 -10.75
C VAL A 44 12.39 5.88 -9.31
N SER A 45 12.47 6.77 -8.32
CA SER A 45 12.36 6.40 -6.90
C SER A 45 11.00 5.80 -6.56
N LEU A 46 9.91 6.32 -7.14
CA LEU A 46 8.58 5.71 -7.00
C LEU A 46 8.54 4.29 -7.57
N ALA A 47 9.09 4.10 -8.77
CA ALA A 47 9.13 2.78 -9.40
C ALA A 47 9.94 1.78 -8.56
N LEU A 48 11.12 2.17 -8.08
CA LEU A 48 11.95 1.33 -7.21
C LEU A 48 11.22 0.96 -5.91
N TYR A 49 10.56 1.94 -5.26
CA TYR A 49 9.75 1.69 -4.08
C TYR A 49 8.64 0.64 -4.35
N LEU A 50 7.92 0.79 -5.47
CA LEU A 50 6.87 -0.16 -5.85
C LEU A 50 7.42 -1.55 -6.19
N VAL A 51 8.61 -1.65 -6.77
CA VAL A 51 9.27 -2.94 -7.04
C VAL A 51 9.63 -3.66 -5.74
N VAL A 52 10.17 -2.95 -4.74
CA VAL A 52 10.45 -3.55 -3.43
C VAL A 52 9.16 -4.07 -2.78
N MET A 53 8.10 -3.26 -2.82
CA MET A 53 6.78 -3.66 -2.30
C MET A 53 6.20 -4.86 -3.05
N LEU A 54 6.29 -4.90 -4.38
CA LEU A 54 5.85 -6.04 -5.18
C LEU A 54 6.62 -7.32 -4.81
N ASN A 55 7.94 -7.23 -4.64
CA ASN A 55 8.75 -8.38 -4.25
C ASN A 55 8.30 -8.93 -2.90
N GLU A 56 8.08 -8.08 -1.89
CA GLU A 56 7.54 -8.54 -0.60
C GLU A 56 6.14 -9.14 -0.74
N ALA A 57 5.28 -8.58 -1.59
CA ALA A 57 3.94 -9.10 -1.84
C ALA A 57 3.93 -10.49 -2.45
N VAL A 58 4.85 -10.73 -3.39
CA VAL A 58 5.06 -12.05 -3.98
C VAL A 58 5.50 -13.05 -2.91
N GLN A 59 6.45 -12.67 -2.03
CA GLN A 59 6.88 -13.54 -0.94
C GLN A 59 5.76 -13.87 0.05
N ASP A 60 4.93 -12.89 0.41
CA ASP A 60 3.77 -13.11 1.28
C ASP A 60 2.71 -13.99 0.61
N ALA A 61 2.46 -13.80 -0.69
CA ALA A 61 1.54 -14.64 -1.45
C ALA A 61 2.00 -16.11 -1.47
N TYR A 62 3.29 -16.36 -1.65
CA TYR A 62 3.85 -17.72 -1.55
C TYR A 62 3.66 -18.33 -0.16
N ARG A 63 3.81 -17.54 0.92
CA ARG A 63 3.60 -18.01 2.30
C ARG A 63 2.14 -18.30 2.62
N LEU A 64 1.20 -17.52 2.07
CA LEU A 64 -0.23 -17.71 2.29
C LEU A 64 -0.76 -18.97 1.61
N GLY A 65 -0.16 -19.36 0.47
CA GLY A 65 -0.61 -20.49 -0.33
C GLY A 65 -1.90 -20.20 -1.11
N PRO A 66 -2.26 -21.04 -2.09
CA PRO A 66 -3.41 -20.80 -2.97
C PRO A 66 -4.78 -20.89 -2.28
N ASP A 67 -4.84 -21.48 -1.08
CA ASP A 67 -6.08 -21.79 -0.35
C ASP A 67 -6.54 -20.67 0.61
N ARG A 68 -5.80 -19.57 0.68
CA ARG A 68 -6.02 -18.48 1.66
C ARG A 68 -6.16 -17.10 1.03
N ARG A 69 -6.51 -17.03 -0.25
CA ARG A 69 -6.58 -15.79 -1.02
C ARG A 69 -7.94 -15.10 -0.95
#